data_AF-A0A7X2NSQ9-F1
#
_entry.id   AF-A0A7X2NSQ9-F1
#
_cell.length_a   1.000
_cell.length_b   1.000
_cell.length_c   1.000
_cell.angle_alpha   90.00
_cell.angle_beta   90.00
_cell.angle_gamma   90.00
#
_symmetry.space_group_name_H-M   'P 1'
#
loop_
_entity.id
_entity.type
_entity.pdbx_description
1 polymer ?
#
loop_
_entity_poly.entity_id
_entity_poly.type
_entity_poly.pdbx_seq_one_letter_code
_entity_poly.pdbx_strand_id
1 'polypeptide(L)'
;MHKWWSNTLCPGAYLSSKFSYIAEQINEALSNDFSKASTLYVVQAGAFSSYRNAAKMKNQLRKAGFDGYIIKGNLYRVQVGSFKEYANAEALAARLRPKGFTAYLRKKDGSE
;
A
#
# COMPACT_ATOMS: atom_id res chain seq x y z
N MET A 1 22.21 -29.17 41.46
CA MET A 1 21.26 -28.31 42.21
C MET A 1 21.04 -27.02 41.42
N HIS A 2 19.90 -26.88 40.73
CA HIS A 2 19.42 -25.56 40.29
C HIS A 2 18.16 -25.25 41.09
N LYS A 3 18.41 -24.61 42.23
CA LYS A 3 17.41 -23.96 43.06
C LYS A 3 17.46 -22.50 42.63
N TRP A 4 16.49 -21.97 41.88
CA TRP A 4 16.05 -20.57 41.96
C TRP A 4 14.86 -20.35 41.01
N TRP A 5 13.82 -19.77 41.59
CA TRP A 5 12.52 -19.36 41.02
C TRP A 5 11.45 -20.44 40.75
N SER A 6 10.58 -20.53 41.75
CA SER A 6 9.19 -20.97 41.67
C SER A 6 8.45 -20.26 40.52
N ASN A 7 7.57 -21.00 39.84
CA ASN A 7 6.50 -20.51 38.97
C ASN A 7 6.83 -20.14 37.51
N THR A 8 7.58 -20.96 36.78
CA THR A 8 7.49 -20.95 35.31
C THR A 8 6.47 -21.98 34.84
N LEU A 9 5.20 -21.56 34.86
CA LEU A 9 4.11 -22.08 34.05
C LEU A 9 4.47 -21.94 32.56
N CYS A 10 5.46 -22.70 32.09
CA CYS A 10 5.82 -22.75 30.69
C CYS A 10 4.71 -23.51 29.94
N PRO A 11 3.97 -22.89 29.00
CA PRO A 11 3.02 -23.61 28.15
C PRO A 11 3.82 -24.39 27.08
N GLY A 12 4.65 -25.35 27.52
CA GLY A 12 5.78 -25.85 26.73
C GLY A 12 5.43 -26.84 25.62
N ALA A 13 4.28 -27.53 25.68
CA ALA A 13 3.92 -28.53 24.67
C ALA A 13 2.63 -28.22 23.89
N TYR A 14 1.72 -27.42 24.45
CA TYR A 14 0.41 -27.16 23.84
C TYR A 14 0.41 -25.95 22.90
N LEU A 15 1.33 -25.01 23.10
CA LEU A 15 1.45 -23.80 22.28
C LEU A 15 2.27 -24.05 21.01
N SER A 16 3.29 -24.92 21.08
CA SER A 16 4.17 -25.27 19.95
C SER A 16 3.41 -25.93 18.80
N SER A 17 2.55 -26.90 19.12
CA SER A 17 1.75 -27.63 18.13
C SER A 17 0.65 -26.76 17.47
N LYS A 18 0.32 -25.59 18.04
CA LYS A 18 -0.68 -24.67 17.50
C LYS A 18 -0.08 -23.63 16.55
N PHE A 19 1.24 -23.42 16.55
CA PHE A 19 1.85 -22.39 15.69
C PHE A 19 1.65 -22.68 14.20
N SER A 20 1.76 -23.94 13.77
CA SER A 20 1.54 -24.31 12.37
C SER A 20 0.10 -24.03 11.93
N TYR A 21 -0.88 -24.48 12.71
CA TYR A 21 -2.31 -24.23 12.44
C TYR A 21 -2.66 -22.73 12.45
N ILE A 22 -2.11 -21.97 13.39
CA ILE A 22 -2.30 -20.51 13.45
C ILE A 22 -1.66 -19.84 12.24
N ALA A 23 -0.48 -20.29 11.81
CA ALA A 23 0.20 -19.75 10.63
C ALA A 23 -0.59 -20.02 9.34
N GLU A 24 -1.14 -21.23 9.19
CA GLU A 24 -2.00 -21.59 8.05
C GLU A 24 -3.27 -20.74 8.03
N GLN A 25 -3.97 -20.62 9.16
CA GLN A 25 -5.17 -19.77 9.27
C GLN A 25 -4.89 -18.30 8.98
N ILE A 26 -3.76 -17.77 9.45
CA ILE A 26 -3.34 -16.39 9.17
C ILE A 26 -2.99 -16.23 7.68
N ASN A 27 -2.31 -17.21 7.09
CA ASN A 27 -1.95 -17.17 5.67
C ASN A 27 -3.20 -17.25 4.76
N GLU A 28 -4.19 -18.08 5.13
CA GLU A 28 -5.48 -18.13 4.45
C GLU A 28 -6.26 -16.81 4.60
N ALA A 29 -6.36 -16.25 5.81
CA ALA A 29 -7.04 -14.97 6.04
C ALA A 29 -6.37 -13.81 5.29
N LEU A 30 -5.03 -13.73 5.31
CA LEU A 30 -4.26 -12.73 4.55
C LEU A 30 -4.41 -12.93 3.05
N SER A 31 -4.44 -14.18 2.57
CA SER A 31 -4.62 -14.48 1.14
C SER A 31 -6.02 -14.08 0.65
N ASN A 32 -7.07 -14.24 1.45
CA ASN A 32 -8.45 -13.94 1.07
C ASN A 32 -8.76 -12.44 1.09
N ASP A 33 -8.10 -11.67 1.96
CA ASP A 33 -8.19 -10.20 1.98
C ASP A 33 -7.45 -9.54 0.80
N PHE A 34 -6.38 -10.19 0.31
CA PHE A 34 -5.61 -9.75 -0.87
C PHE A 34 -6.11 -10.32 -2.21
N SER A 35 -6.79 -11.48 -2.23
CA SER A 35 -7.30 -12.14 -3.44
C SER A 35 -8.63 -11.59 -3.92
N LYS A 36 -9.32 -10.78 -3.11
CA LYS A 36 -10.48 -10.03 -3.58
C LYS A 36 -9.96 -8.93 -4.50
N ALA A 37 -9.99 -9.19 -5.81
CA ALA A 37 -9.68 -8.24 -6.88
C ALA A 37 -10.55 -6.99 -6.72
N SER A 38 -10.15 -6.09 -5.81
CA SER A 38 -10.88 -4.90 -5.49
C SER A 38 -10.46 -3.84 -6.50
N THR A 39 -11.40 -3.30 -7.25
CA THR A 39 -11.13 -2.15 -8.11
C THR A 39 -10.57 -1.01 -7.24
N LEU A 40 -9.34 -0.60 -7.53
CA LEU A 40 -8.67 0.51 -6.86
C LEU A 40 -8.79 1.77 -7.70
N TYR A 41 -9.12 2.87 -7.06
CA TYR A 41 -9.06 4.21 -7.62
C TYR A 41 -7.68 4.80 -7.36
N VAL A 42 -6.90 4.96 -8.42
CA VAL A 42 -5.56 5.54 -8.35
C VAL A 42 -5.57 6.98 -8.82
N VAL A 43 -4.82 7.84 -8.13
CA VAL A 43 -4.68 9.25 -8.50
C VAL A 43 -3.34 9.45 -9.19
N GLN A 44 -3.37 9.75 -10.49
CA GLN A 44 -2.20 9.99 -11.31
C GLN A 44 -1.97 11.50 -11.48
N ALA A 45 -0.80 11.98 -11.06
CA ALA A 45 -0.40 13.39 -11.23
C ALA A 45 0.21 13.70 -12.60
N GLY A 46 0.68 12.68 -13.33
CA GLY A 46 1.22 12.86 -14.67
C GLY A 46 1.85 11.60 -15.26
N ALA A 47 2.19 11.66 -16.55
CA ALA A 47 2.92 10.63 -17.26
C ALA A 47 4.00 11.28 -18.13
N PHE A 48 5.24 10.80 -18.01
CA PHE A 48 6.41 11.39 -18.64
C PHE A 48 7.20 10.32 -19.41
N SER A 49 7.76 10.67 -20.56
CA SER A 49 8.68 9.78 -21.30
C SER A 49 10.04 9.64 -20.61
N SER A 50 10.44 10.62 -19.80
CA SER A 50 11.72 10.62 -19.09
C SER A 50 11.55 10.45 -17.58
N TYR A 51 12.33 9.53 -17.00
CA TYR A 51 12.40 9.32 -15.56
C TYR A 51 12.78 10.60 -14.80
N ARG A 52 13.69 11.42 -15.36
CA ARG A 52 14.13 12.67 -14.71
C ARG A 52 12.96 13.65 -14.52
N ASN A 53 12.05 13.72 -15.50
CA ASN A 53 10.85 14.56 -15.40
C ASN A 53 9.85 14.00 -14.39
N ALA A 54 9.65 12.68 -14.38
CA ALA A 54 8.83 12.01 -13.37
C ALA A 54 9.39 12.21 -11.94
N ALA A 55 10.72 12.14 -11.77
CA ALA A 55 11.39 12.37 -10.50
C ALA A 55 11.29 13.83 -10.03
N LYS A 56 11.35 14.80 -10.94
CA LYS A 56 11.06 16.22 -10.63
C LYS A 56 9.64 16.37 -10.09
N MET A 57 8.65 15.81 -10.79
CA MET A 57 7.25 15.85 -10.36
C MET A 57 7.04 15.17 -9.00
N LYS A 58 7.62 13.98 -8.79
CA LYS A 58 7.60 13.29 -7.48
C LYS A 58 8.18 14.17 -6.36
N ASN A 59 9.30 14.83 -6.62
CA ASN A 59 9.90 15.74 -5.64
C ASN A 59 9.02 16.97 -5.36
N GLN A 60 8.34 17.52 -6.36
CA GLN A 60 7.39 18.62 -6.18
C GLN A 60 6.19 18.19 -5.33
N LEU A 61 5.63 17.00 -5.60
CA LEU A 61 4.56 16.41 -4.78
C LEU A 61 4.99 16.23 -3.33
N ARG A 62 6.19 15.66 -3.12
CA ARG A 62 6.75 15.46 -1.77
C ARG A 62 6.96 16.79 -1.03
N LYS A 63 7.46 17.83 -1.71
CA LYS A 63 7.59 19.18 -1.14
C LYS A 63 6.22 19.79 -0.78
N ALA A 64 5.18 19.45 -1.53
CA ALA A 64 3.82 19.87 -1.25
C ALA A 64 3.14 19.01 -0.15
N GLY A 65 3.81 17.99 0.38
CA GLY A 65 3.31 17.11 1.43
C GLY A 65 2.54 15.88 0.93
N PHE A 66 2.69 15.52 -0.35
CA PHE A 66 2.04 14.35 -0.94
C PHE A 66 3.07 13.26 -1.27
N ASP A 67 2.74 12.02 -0.94
CA ASP A 67 3.57 10.87 -1.26
C ASP A 67 3.33 10.39 -2.69
N GLY A 68 4.39 10.45 -3.50
CA GLY A 68 4.35 10.14 -4.93
C GLY A 68 5.20 8.92 -5.29
N TYR A 69 4.63 8.02 -6.09
CA TYR A 69 5.25 6.82 -6.62
C TYR A 69 5.42 6.93 -8.14
N ILE A 70 6.57 6.48 -8.64
CA ILE A 70 6.82 6.40 -10.07
C ILE A 70 6.59 4.96 -10.50
N ILE A 71 5.65 4.76 -11.42
CA ILE A 71 5.35 3.47 -12.01
C ILE A 71 5.97 3.45 -13.40
N LYS A 72 6.84 2.46 -13.63
CA LYS A 72 7.45 2.21 -14.93
C LYS A 72 6.51 1.36 -15.79
N GLY A 73 6.10 1.91 -16.93
CA GLY A 73 5.43 1.18 -18.01
C GLY A 73 6.02 1.61 -19.34
N ASN A 74 5.18 1.82 -20.36
CA ASN A 74 5.60 2.48 -21.61
C ASN A 74 6.04 3.95 -21.39
N LEU A 75 5.47 4.59 -20.36
CA LEU A 75 5.86 5.91 -19.87
C LEU A 75 6.07 5.83 -18.34
N TYR A 76 6.85 6.74 -17.78
CA TYR A 76 7.00 6.93 -16.34
C TYR A 76 5.80 7.69 -15.79
N ARG A 77 4.89 6.98 -15.14
CA ARG A 77 3.69 7.55 -14.51
C ARG A 77 3.97 7.95 -13.08
N VAL A 78 3.48 9.11 -12.66
CA VAL A 78 3.56 9.56 -11.27
C VAL A 78 2.19 9.40 -10.63
N GLN A 79 2.08 8.51 -9.65
CA GLN A 79 0.88 8.23 -8.87
C GLN A 79 1.04 8.80 -7.46
N VAL A 80 -0.02 9.36 -6.90
CA VAL A 80 0.00 10.05 -5.58
C VAL A 80 -0.84 9.31 -4.53
N GLY A 81 -1.50 8.21 -4.91
CA GLY A 81 -2.27 7.37 -4.01
C GLY A 81 -3.08 6.32 -4.76
N SER A 82 -3.52 5.31 -4.03
CA SER A 82 -4.40 4.22 -4.48
C SER A 82 -5.39 3.92 -3.37
N PHE A 83 -6.68 4.09 -3.65
CA PHE A 83 -7.77 4.00 -2.69
C PHE A 83 -8.82 3.00 -3.15
N LYS A 84 -9.47 2.28 -2.24
CA LYS A 84 -10.63 1.44 -2.56
C LYS A 84 -11.87 2.28 -2.88
N GLU A 85 -11.96 3.48 -2.30
CA GLU A 85 -13.10 4.39 -2.46
C GLU A 85 -12.79 5.56 -3.40
N TYR A 86 -13.72 5.85 -4.31
CA TYR A 86 -13.63 6.98 -5.23
C TYR A 86 -13.55 8.33 -4.50
N ALA A 87 -14.35 8.52 -3.44
CA ALA A 87 -14.39 9.77 -2.69
C ALA A 87 -13.02 10.15 -2.09
N ASN A 88 -12.26 9.16 -1.58
CA ASN A 88 -10.91 9.38 -1.06
C ASN A 88 -9.92 9.78 -2.16
N ALA A 89 -10.01 9.12 -3.32
CA ALA A 89 -9.20 9.47 -4.49
C ALA A 89 -9.53 10.88 -5.02
N GLU A 90 -10.81 11.24 -5.05
CA GLU A 90 -11.27 12.56 -5.47
C GLU A 90 -10.85 13.65 -4.48
N ALA A 91 -10.94 13.40 -3.17
CA ALA A 91 -10.46 14.32 -2.15
C ALA A 91 -8.96 14.60 -2.32
N LEU A 92 -8.15 13.57 -2.60
CA LEU A 92 -6.72 13.75 -2.88
C LEU A 92 -6.50 14.57 -4.16
N ALA A 93 -7.24 14.28 -5.24
CA ALA A 93 -7.18 15.06 -6.48
C ALA A 93 -7.59 16.53 -6.27
N ALA A 94 -8.62 16.78 -5.46
CA ALA A 94 -9.07 18.12 -5.10
C ALA A 94 -8.02 18.89 -4.29
N ARG A 95 -7.22 18.22 -3.46
CA ARG A 95 -6.10 18.82 -2.72
C ARG A 95 -4.89 19.12 -3.61
N LEU A 96 -4.73 18.40 -4.72
CA LEU A 96 -3.64 18.58 -5.69
C LEU A 96 -3.86 19.76 -6.64
N ARG A 97 -5.11 20.00 -7.06
CA ARG A 97 -5.50 21.12 -7.95
C ARG A 97 -5.03 22.51 -7.47
N PRO A 98 -5.29 22.95 -6.21
CA PRO A 98 -4.86 24.27 -5.74
C PRO A 98 -3.34 24.40 -5.60
N LYS A 99 -2.62 23.28 -5.59
CA LYS A 99 -1.15 23.25 -5.58
C LYS A 99 -0.56 23.28 -7.00
N GLY A 100 -1.40 23.39 -8.03
CA GLY A 100 -0.99 23.45 -9.43
C GLY A 100 -0.71 22.08 -10.06
N PHE A 101 -1.08 20.98 -9.39
CA PHE A 101 -0.90 19.64 -9.94
C PHE A 101 -2.17 19.17 -10.63
N THR A 102 -2.03 18.68 -11.86
CA THR A 102 -3.12 18.00 -12.57
C THR A 102 -3.27 16.59 -12.01
N ALA A 103 -4.46 16.22 -11.56
CA ALA A 103 -4.72 14.91 -10.98
C ALA A 103 -5.80 14.17 -11.79
N TYR A 104 -5.48 12.98 -12.27
CA TYR A 104 -6.37 12.11 -13.03
C TYR A 104 -6.72 10.88 -12.21
N LEU A 105 -8.01 10.63 -12.00
CA LEU A 105 -8.47 9.38 -11.40
C LEU A 105 -8.50 8.28 -12.45
N ARG A 106 -7.89 7.14 -12.14
CA ARG A 106 -7.96 5.92 -12.95
C ARG A 106 -8.50 4.78 -12.09
N LYS A 107 -9.40 3.98 -12.65
CA LYS A 107 -9.76 2.69 -12.08
C LYS A 107 -8.69 1.69 -12.49
N LYS A 108 -8.04 1.06 -11.52
CA LYS A 108 -7.17 -0.10 -11.70
C LYS A 108 -7.98 -1.30 -11.23
N ASP A 109 -8.34 -2.18 -12.14
CA ASP A 109 -8.92 -3.47 -11.75
C ASP A 109 -7.84 -4.33 -11.11
N GLY A 110 -8.18 -5.06 -10.05
CA GLY A 110 -7.23 -5.83 -9.24
C GLY A 110 -6.73 -7.12 -9.90
N SER A 111 -6.82 -7.24 -11.22
CA SER A 111 -6.45 -8.42 -12.00
C SER A 111 -5.09 -8.20 -12.69
N GLU A 112 -4.01 -8.53 -12.00
CA GLU A 112 -2.71 -8.84 -12.62
C GLU A 112 -2.16 -10.15 -12.06
#